data_AF-A0A7T3V4V4-F1
#
_entry.id   AF-A0A7T3V4V4-F1
#
_cell.length_a   1.000
_cell.length_b   1.000
_cell.length_c   1.000
_cell.angle_alpha   90.00
_cell.angle_beta   90.00
_cell.angle_gamma   90.00
#
_symmetry.space_group_name_H-M   'P 1'
#
loop_
_entity.id
_entity.type
_entity.pdbx_description
1 polymer ?
#
loop_
_entity_poly.entity_id
_entity_poly.type
_entity_poly.pdbx_seq_one_letter_code
_entity_poly.pdbx_strand_id
1 'polypeptide(L)'
;MQKEIETFLEVSHPTTNGIIKRLEEKQLVKTEMTIKNGRMSKNVAITEKGIELCTKNDADKNLLENKFGEWLSEDGKNTLRELLLKIYENLESKK
;
A
#
# COMPACT_ATOMS: atom_id res chain seq x y z
N MET A 1 -1.73 6.85 -12.31
CA MET A 1 -2.96 7.70 -12.41
C MET A 1 -3.97 7.34 -11.32
N GLN A 2 -4.90 8.22 -10.92
CA GLN A 2 -5.95 7.88 -9.93
C GLN A 2 -6.72 6.60 -10.27
N LYS A 3 -7.02 6.37 -11.56
CA LYS A 3 -7.72 5.15 -12.01
C LYS A 3 -6.96 3.86 -11.64
N GLU A 4 -5.63 3.89 -11.64
CA GLU A 4 -4.83 2.73 -11.22
C GLU A 4 -4.98 2.49 -9.72
N ILE A 5 -5.12 3.55 -8.92
CA ILE A 5 -5.38 3.44 -7.47
C ILE A 5 -6.76 2.81 -7.22
N GLU A 6 -7.78 3.22 -7.98
CA GLU A 6 -9.14 2.62 -7.91
C GLU A 6 -9.10 1.12 -8.20
N THR A 7 -8.41 0.73 -9.27
CA THR A 7 -8.27 -0.68 -9.66
C THR A 7 -7.45 -1.47 -8.63
N PHE A 8 -6.32 -0.93 -8.18
CA PHE A 8 -5.43 -1.61 -7.24
C PHE A 8 -6.06 -1.82 -5.87
N LEU A 9 -6.78 -0.81 -5.36
CA LEU A 9 -7.43 -0.88 -4.05
C LEU A 9 -8.83 -1.49 -4.09
N GLU A 10 -9.34 -1.85 -5.28
CA GLU A 10 -10.69 -2.40 -5.49
C GLU A 10 -11.80 -1.54 -4.84
N VAL A 11 -11.66 -0.21 -4.86
CA VAL A 11 -12.62 0.73 -4.24
C VAL A 11 -13.25 1.68 -5.25
N SER A 12 -14.46 2.15 -4.91
CA SER A 12 -15.22 3.08 -5.76
C SER A 12 -14.48 4.40 -6.03
N HIS A 13 -14.83 5.06 -7.13
CA HIS A 13 -14.30 6.38 -7.48
C HIS A 13 -14.51 7.44 -6.37
N PRO A 14 -15.71 7.59 -5.75
CA PRO A 14 -15.90 8.48 -4.60
C PRO A 14 -14.98 8.16 -3.42
N THR A 15 -14.81 6.87 -3.09
CA THR A 15 -13.93 6.42 -2.00
C THR A 15 -12.47 6.78 -2.29
N THR A 16 -12.00 6.52 -3.51
CA THR A 16 -10.63 6.84 -3.92
C THR A 16 -10.35 8.33 -3.90
N ASN A 17 -11.29 9.15 -4.39
CA ASN A 17 -11.18 10.61 -4.27
C ASN A 17 -11.07 11.06 -2.80
N GLY A 18 -11.90 10.49 -1.92
CA GLY A 18 -11.86 10.78 -0.49
C GLY A 18 -10.53 10.39 0.16
N ILE A 19 -9.94 9.25 -0.23
CA ILE A 19 -8.62 8.81 0.24
C ILE A 19 -7.54 9.78 -0.23
N ILE A 20 -7.48 10.06 -1.53
CA ILE A 20 -6.47 10.94 -2.13
C ILE A 20 -6.54 12.34 -1.51
N LYS A 21 -7.74 12.91 -1.36
CA LYS A 21 -7.93 14.23 -0.77
C LYS A 21 -7.37 14.30 0.65
N ARG A 22 -7.65 13.30 1.49
CA ARG A 22 -7.12 13.25 2.88
C ARG A 22 -5.61 13.05 2.93
N LEU A 23 -5.04 12.30 1.97
CA LEU A 23 -3.57 12.15 1.86
C LEU A 23 -2.92 13.48 1.42
N GLU A 24 -3.56 14.21 0.51
CA GLU A 24 -3.11 15.51 0.03
C GLU A 24 -3.22 16.60 1.12
N GLU A 25 -4.32 16.65 1.87
CA GLU A 25 -4.49 17.52 3.04
C GLU A 25 -3.39 17.31 4.09
N LYS A 26 -2.89 16.07 4.22
CA LYS A 26 -1.76 15.72 5.09
C LYS A 26 -0.39 15.93 4.46
N GLN A 27 -0.34 16.40 3.20
CA GLN A 27 0.86 16.60 2.40
C GLN A 27 1.67 15.32 2.16
N LEU A 28 1.01 14.16 2.18
CA LEU A 28 1.66 12.86 1.92
C LEU A 28 1.71 12.52 0.43
N VAL A 29 0.78 13.09 -0.34
CA VAL A 29 0.77 13.04 -1.80
C VAL A 29 0.50 14.44 -2.35
N LYS A 30 0.88 14.66 -3.61
CA LYS A 30 0.47 15.80 -4.42
C LYS A 30 -0.36 15.30 -5.59
N THR A 31 -1.37 16.07 -5.98
CA THR A 31 -2.16 15.76 -7.16
C THR A 31 -2.03 16.82 -8.25
N GLU A 32 -2.12 16.38 -9.51
CA GLU A 32 -2.08 17.26 -10.67
C GLU A 32 -3.13 16.80 -11.67
N MET A 33 -3.93 17.74 -12.18
CA MET A 33 -4.87 17.46 -13.26
C MET A 33 -4.15 17.57 -14.59
N THR A 34 -4.19 16.50 -15.37
CA THR A 34 -3.62 16.44 -16.71
C THR A 34 -4.71 16.23 -17.75
N ILE A 35 -4.51 16.81 -18.94
CA ILE A 35 -5.41 16.63 -20.09
C ILE A 35 -4.61 15.93 -21.18
N LYS A 36 -5.03 14.72 -21.55
CA LYS A 36 -4.42 13.97 -22.65
C LYS A 36 -5.53 13.49 -23.58
N ASN A 37 -5.43 13.82 -24.87
CA ASN A 37 -6.43 13.48 -25.90
C ASN A 37 -7.86 13.89 -25.51
N GLY A 38 -8.03 15.09 -24.92
CA GLY A 38 -9.34 15.59 -24.48
C GLY A 38 -9.91 14.93 -23.22
N ARG A 39 -9.19 13.97 -22.62
CA ARG A 39 -9.58 13.30 -21.38
C ARG A 39 -8.82 13.88 -20.20
N MET A 40 -9.55 14.30 -19.17
CA MET A 40 -8.98 14.71 -17.89
C MET A 40 -8.60 13.48 -17.05
N SER A 41 -7.39 13.52 -16.49
CA SER A 41 -6.85 12.49 -15.60
C SER A 41 -6.17 13.15 -14.41
N LYS A 42 -6.44 12.65 -13.20
CA LYS A 42 -5.71 13.06 -12.00
C LYS A 42 -4.46 12.18 -11.82
N ASN A 43 -3.30 12.82 -11.84
CA ASN A 43 -2.05 12.20 -11.42
C ASN A 43 -1.89 12.39 -9.91
N VAL A 44 -1.35 11.36 -9.27
CA VAL A 44 -1.08 11.33 -7.84
C VAL A 44 0.37 10.91 -7.68
N ALA A 45 1.16 11.71 -6.99
CA ALA A 45 2.56 11.44 -6.72
C ALA A 45 2.83 11.56 -5.21
N ILE A 46 3.64 10.65 -4.67
CA ILE A 46 4.07 10.72 -3.27
C ILE A 46 4.97 11.95 -3.08
N THR A 47 4.89 12.57 -1.90
CA THR A 47 5.80 13.66 -1.49
C THR A 47 6.97 13.11 -0.69
N GLU A 48 7.98 13.93 -0.43
CA GLU A 48 9.09 13.57 0.47
C GLU A 48 8.58 13.15 1.86
N LYS A 49 7.66 13.94 2.43
CA LYS A 49 6.98 13.62 3.70
C LYS A 49 6.24 12.28 3.65
N GLY A 50 5.64 11.94 2.51
CA GLY A 50 5.00 10.65 2.29
C GLY A 50 6.03 9.51 2.33
N ILE A 51 7.17 9.68 1.67
CA ILE A 51 8.28 8.71 1.65
C ILE A 51 8.85 8.51 3.06
N GLU A 52 9.10 9.58 3.80
CA GLU A 52 9.57 9.54 5.19
C GLU A 52 8.60 8.76 6.09
N LEU A 53 7.29 9.02 5.96
CA LEU A 53 6.26 8.32 6.71
C LEU A 53 6.22 6.83 6.37
N CYS A 54 6.30 6.48 5.08
CA CYS A 54 6.35 5.07 4.64
C CYS A 54 7.59 4.36 5.20
N THR A 55 8.75 4.99 5.12
CA THR A 55 10.02 4.46 5.67
C THR A 55 9.92 4.19 7.16
N LYS A 56 9.37 5.15 7.93
CA LYS A 56 9.14 4.97 9.37
C LYS A 56 8.17 3.83 9.64
N ASN A 57 7.07 3.77 8.91
CA ASN A 57 6.06 2.73 9.07
C ASN A 57 6.63 1.34 8.76
N ASP A 58 7.51 1.21 7.77
CA ASP A 58 8.16 -0.06 7.45
C ASP A 58 9.18 -0.47 8.53
N ALA A 59 9.90 0.48 9.12
CA ALA A 59 10.72 0.21 10.29
C ALA A 59 9.90 -0.28 11.49
N ASP A 60 8.74 0.35 11.75
CA ASP A 60 7.83 -0.04 12.84
C ASP A 60 7.21 -1.43 12.60
N LYS A 61 6.83 -1.75 11.35
CA LYS A 61 6.37 -3.09 10.97
C LYS A 61 7.46 -4.15 11.18
N ASN A 62 8.68 -3.89 10.71
CA ASN A 62 9.80 -4.82 10.86
C ASN A 62 10.11 -5.06 12.34
N LEU A 63 10.06 -4.02 13.17
CA LEU A 63 10.22 -4.16 14.62
C LEU A 63 9.11 -5.04 15.22
N LEU A 64 7.87 -4.85 14.80
CA LEU A 64 6.74 -5.63 15.27
C LEU A 64 6.84 -7.10 14.83
N GLU A 65 7.15 -7.36 13.56
CA GLU A 65 7.35 -8.71 13.03
C GLU A 65 8.49 -9.43 13.75
N ASN A 66 9.60 -8.74 14.00
CA ASN A 66 10.71 -9.30 14.77
C ASN A 66 10.27 -9.69 16.18
N LYS A 67 9.54 -8.82 16.90
CA LYS A 67 9.01 -9.15 18.23
C LYS A 67 8.07 -10.36 18.21
N PHE A 68 7.20 -10.45 17.22
CA PHE A 68 6.31 -11.61 17.07
C PHE A 68 7.08 -12.90 16.74
N GLY A 69 8.24 -12.79 16.09
CA GLY A 69 9.09 -13.92 15.71
C GLY A 69 10.26 -14.19 16.67
N GLU A 70 10.46 -13.40 17.72
CA GLU A 70 11.64 -13.48 18.61
C GLU A 70 11.75 -14.83 19.33
N TRP A 71 10.62 -15.50 19.58
CA TRP A 71 10.58 -16.82 20.21
C TRP A 71 10.80 -17.98 19.22
N LEU A 72 10.87 -17.70 17.91
CA LEU A 72 11.13 -18.68 16.87
C LEU A 72 12.61 -18.68 16.48
N SER A 73 13.16 -19.88 16.26
CA SER A 73 14.42 -20.02 15.53
C SER A 73 14.26 -19.55 14.08
N GLU A 74 15.37 -19.31 13.38
CA GLU A 74 15.32 -18.95 11.95
C GLU A 74 14.60 -20.01 11.10
N ASP A 75 14.82 -21.30 11.37
CA ASP A 75 14.08 -22.39 10.71
C ASP A 75 12.57 -22.33 11.00
N GLY A 76 12.20 -21.96 12.23
CA GLY A 76 10.81 -21.76 12.63
C GLY A 76 10.17 -20.58 11.90
N LYS A 77 10.89 -19.46 11.76
CA LYS A 77 10.42 -18.29 10.99
C LYS A 77 10.25 -18.63 9.51
N ASN A 78 11.19 -19.39 8.93
CA ASN A 78 11.10 -19.84 7.54
C ASN A 78 9.89 -20.76 7.34
N THR A 79 9.69 -21.74 8.23
CA THR A 79 8.52 -22.62 8.19
C THR A 79 7.21 -21.84 8.28
N LEU A 80 7.12 -20.87 9.19
CA LEU A 80 5.95 -20.01 9.32
C LEU A 80 5.69 -19.21 8.04
N ARG A 81 6.73 -18.61 7.44
CA ARG A 81 6.64 -17.88 6.18
C ARG A 81 6.12 -18.77 5.05
N GLU A 82 6.64 -19.98 4.91
CA GLU A 82 6.18 -20.94 3.89
C GLU A 82 4.70 -21.30 4.05
N LEU A 83 4.24 -21.54 5.29
CA LEU A 83 2.85 -21.87 5.56
C LEU A 83 1.91 -20.68 5.25
N LEU A 84 2.31 -19.46 5.62
CA LEU A 84 1.55 -18.25 5.31
C LEU A 84 1.45 -18.01 3.80
N LEU A 85 2.54 -18.25 3.04
CA LEU A 85 2.54 -18.16 1.59
C LEU A 85 1.58 -19.18 0.95
N LYS A 86 1.60 -20.43 1.40
CA LYS A 86 0.65 -21.46 0.91
C LYS A 86 -0.81 -21.08 1.18
N ILE A 87 -1.09 -20.50 2.35
CA ILE A 87 -2.43 -19.98 2.67
C ILE A 87 -2.79 -18.86 1.70
N TYR A 88 -1.89 -17.90 1.48
CA TYR A 88 -2.10 -16.78 0.57
C TYR A 88 -2.36 -17.24 -0.88
N GLU A 89 -1.52 -18.11 -1.43
CA GLU A 89 -1.68 -18.66 -2.78
C GLU A 89 -3.02 -19.40 -2.95
N ASN A 90 -3.43 -20.17 -1.95
CA ASN A 90 -4.72 -20.84 -1.97
C ASN A 90 -5.91 -19.85 -1.93
N LEU A 91 -5.77 -18.71 -1.24
CA LEU A 91 -6.81 -17.67 -1.22
C LEU A 91 -6.89 -16.91 -2.54
N GLU A 92 -5.75 -16.56 -3.14
CA GLU A 92 -5.70 -15.92 -4.46
C GLU A 92 -6.21 -16.85 -5.58
N SER A 93 -5.90 -18.15 -5.52
CA SER A 93 -6.40 -19.13 -6.50
C SER A 93 -7.92 -19.33 -6.49
N LYS A 94 -8.60 -18.81 -5.46
CA LYS A 94 -10.06 -18.88 -5.29
C LYS A 94 -10.79 -17.58 -5.61
N LYS A 95 -10.07 -16.52 -6.00
CA LYS A 95 -10.65 -15.29 -6.58
C LYS A 95 -10.86 -15.47 -8.09
#